data_AF-A0A0S8I021-F1
#
_entry.id   AF-A0A0S8I021-F1
#
_cell.length_a   1.000
_cell.length_b   1.000
_cell.length_c   1.000
_cell.angle_alpha   90.00
_cell.angle_beta   90.00
_cell.angle_gamma   90.00
#
_symmetry.space_group_name_H-M   'P 1'
#
loop_
_entity.id
_entity.type
_entity.pdbx_description
1 polymer ?
#
loop_
_entity_poly.entity_id
_entity_poly.type
_entity_poly.pdbx_seq_one_letter_code
_entity_poly.pdbx_strand_id
1 'polypeptide(L)'
;MRYINLFASFLLLCVTCTSESEFKIPDSGSVLTDVLTHVLTIGGEKEIQEEFILVNPMSYCIAVNDENDIFVFDEASIKVYDENGKPKKIIGGPGEGPGEFYRSSSYSLWIGPTGYMTAFGGQHRDELNLFTPDYKFLEQINYRQYKPYEHIFTELNISAGIPLISQPSVALNETDRILLIEGDGIKDKFDREYYSVLIYKSGNMYKKIAHYKQSNRIISIYSTSGTKELGSLMAAILTNNRLVYTQTYHETYIGEKEAKYNLFIISLDDFSKSTITRNYIPVKFTEKEFPLISKEEKDKALIELYEKTIDVYKERKYKSPLQNILTDRNFIFAVTFQINEKDEIFTDVFDADTEKYLSSAYFPFIPSVIKNGYAYHLKRVTATEFAEIKKYKIDPAVYGK
;
A
#
# COMPACT_ATOMS: atom_id res chain seq x y z
N MET A 1 -22.02 76.78 -20.90
CA MET A 1 -22.61 75.56 -20.31
C MET A 1 -21.89 74.38 -20.92
N ARG A 2 -21.06 73.68 -20.13
CA ARG A 2 -20.15 72.62 -20.57
C ARG A 2 -20.77 71.25 -20.29
N TYR A 3 -20.64 70.37 -21.27
CA TYR A 3 -21.15 69.00 -21.31
C TYR A 3 -20.58 68.14 -20.18
N ILE A 4 -21.46 67.62 -19.33
CA ILE A 4 -21.24 66.45 -18.48
C ILE A 4 -22.07 65.35 -19.12
N ASN A 5 -21.43 64.37 -19.77
CA ASN A 5 -22.03 63.07 -20.07
C ASN A 5 -20.98 62.13 -20.68
N LEU A 6 -21.08 60.86 -20.27
CA LEU A 6 -20.40 59.67 -20.78
C LEU A 6 -18.90 59.50 -20.45
N PHE A 7 -18.65 58.97 -19.26
CA PHE A 7 -17.52 58.06 -19.02
C PHE A 7 -18.03 56.83 -18.24
N ALA A 8 -18.94 56.09 -18.88
CA ALA A 8 -19.46 54.82 -18.38
C ALA A 8 -19.59 53.87 -19.58
N SER A 9 -18.45 53.43 -20.11
CA SER A 9 -18.43 52.40 -21.15
C SER A 9 -17.09 51.68 -21.12
N PHE A 10 -17.18 50.35 -21.10
CA PHE A 10 -16.13 49.41 -21.48
C PHE A 10 -14.99 49.19 -20.48
N LEU A 11 -15.34 48.76 -19.27
CA LEU A 11 -14.57 47.71 -18.60
C LEU A 11 -15.36 46.39 -18.72
N LEU A 12 -15.55 45.93 -19.96
CA LEU A 12 -15.93 44.55 -20.22
C LEU A 12 -14.73 43.71 -19.76
N LEU A 13 -14.80 43.24 -18.51
CA LEU A 13 -13.98 42.16 -18.01
C LEU A 13 -14.19 41.00 -18.98
N CYS A 14 -13.26 40.84 -19.92
CA CYS A 14 -13.05 39.60 -20.64
C CYS A 14 -12.66 38.56 -19.57
N VAL A 15 -13.66 38.03 -18.86
CA VAL A 15 -13.62 36.71 -18.28
C VAL A 15 -13.54 35.78 -19.47
N THR A 16 -12.33 35.68 -20.05
CA THR A 16 -11.98 34.52 -20.84
C THR A 16 -12.15 33.37 -19.87
N CYS A 17 -13.27 32.67 -19.95
CA CYS A 17 -13.35 31.29 -19.51
C CYS A 17 -12.17 30.61 -20.19
N THR A 18 -11.04 30.57 -19.51
CA THR A 18 -9.94 29.67 -19.81
C THR A 18 -10.58 28.32 -19.70
N SER A 19 -10.99 27.77 -20.84
CA SER A 19 -11.41 26.38 -20.95
C SER A 19 -10.39 25.59 -20.17
N GLU A 20 -10.80 24.97 -19.06
CA GLU A 20 -9.93 24.10 -18.26
C GLU A 20 -9.23 23.20 -19.27
N SER A 21 -7.91 23.34 -19.40
CA SER A 21 -7.18 22.57 -20.39
C SER A 21 -7.30 21.11 -19.98
N GLU A 22 -8.10 20.34 -20.71
CA GLU A 22 -8.26 18.92 -20.47
C GLU A 22 -6.87 18.26 -20.49
N PHE A 23 -6.57 17.52 -19.42
CA PHE A 23 -5.38 16.69 -19.38
C PHE A 23 -5.46 15.71 -20.56
N LYS A 24 -4.55 15.86 -21.53
CA LYS A 24 -4.49 14.92 -22.64
C LYS A 24 -4.01 13.59 -22.12
N ILE A 25 -4.87 12.58 -22.23
CA ILE A 25 -4.47 11.20 -22.05
C ILE A 25 -3.41 10.93 -23.13
N PRO A 26 -2.22 10.41 -22.78
CA PRO A 26 -1.32 9.87 -23.79
C PRO A 26 -2.11 8.90 -24.68
N ASP A 27 -1.74 8.72 -25.95
CA ASP A 27 -2.25 7.62 -26.79
C ASP A 27 -1.86 6.27 -26.13
N SER A 28 -2.55 5.90 -25.05
CA SER A 28 -2.57 4.57 -24.49
C SER A 28 -3.50 3.80 -25.41
N GLY A 29 -3.05 2.65 -25.91
CA GLY A 29 -3.94 1.71 -26.57
C GLY A 29 -5.19 1.43 -25.71
N SER A 30 -6.18 0.77 -26.30
CA SER A 30 -7.44 0.43 -25.61
C SER A 30 -7.16 -0.15 -24.21
N VAL A 31 -7.67 0.52 -23.18
CA VAL A 31 -7.59 0.04 -21.79
C VAL A 31 -8.35 -1.27 -21.69
N LEU A 32 -7.71 -2.31 -21.14
CA LEU A 32 -8.30 -3.64 -21.03
C LEU A 32 -9.41 -3.65 -19.97
N THR A 33 -10.50 -4.37 -20.22
CA THR A 33 -11.58 -4.62 -19.27
C THR A 33 -11.77 -6.13 -19.09
N ASP A 34 -12.55 -6.53 -18.08
CA ASP A 34 -12.91 -7.93 -17.83
C ASP A 34 -11.68 -8.86 -17.70
N VAL A 35 -10.58 -8.32 -17.16
CA VAL A 35 -9.27 -8.98 -17.15
C VAL A 35 -9.10 -10.09 -16.10
N LEU A 36 -10.16 -10.39 -15.35
CA LEU A 36 -10.16 -11.37 -14.26
C LEU A 36 -11.19 -12.47 -14.53
N THR A 37 -10.73 -13.72 -14.58
CA THR A 37 -11.60 -14.90 -14.61
C THR A 37 -11.59 -15.58 -13.25
N HIS A 38 -12.74 -15.73 -12.60
CA HIS A 38 -12.83 -16.45 -11.32
C HIS A 38 -12.43 -17.92 -11.48
N VAL A 39 -11.66 -18.45 -10.52
CA VAL A 39 -11.12 -19.82 -10.55
C VAL A 39 -11.58 -20.62 -9.35
N LEU A 40 -11.49 -20.03 -8.16
CA LEU A 40 -11.68 -20.73 -6.90
C LEU A 40 -12.14 -19.75 -5.81
N THR A 41 -12.93 -20.26 -4.86
CA THR A 41 -13.23 -19.59 -3.59
C THR A 41 -12.74 -20.49 -2.45
N ILE A 42 -12.12 -19.90 -1.44
CA ILE A 42 -11.70 -20.58 -0.21
C ILE A 42 -12.48 -19.95 0.95
N GLY A 43 -13.10 -20.77 1.79
CA GLY A 43 -14.02 -20.30 2.83
C GLY A 43 -15.47 -20.20 2.33
N GLY A 44 -16.39 -19.93 3.24
CA GLY A 44 -17.85 -19.91 2.96
C GLY A 44 -18.50 -21.30 2.78
N GLU A 45 -17.71 -22.35 2.63
CA GLU A 45 -18.16 -23.73 2.42
C GLU A 45 -18.56 -24.43 3.73
N LYS A 46 -19.52 -25.36 3.64
CA LYS A 46 -19.97 -26.16 4.79
C LYS A 46 -19.10 -27.38 5.11
N GLU A 47 -18.23 -27.78 4.18
CA GLU A 47 -17.49 -29.06 4.24
C GLU A 47 -15.98 -28.88 4.47
N ILE A 48 -15.55 -27.72 4.95
CA ILE A 48 -14.16 -27.51 5.38
C ILE A 48 -13.98 -27.91 6.85
N GLN A 49 -12.78 -28.41 7.19
CA GLN A 49 -12.41 -28.69 8.58
C GLN A 49 -12.59 -27.41 9.43
N GLU A 50 -13.13 -27.55 10.63
CA GLU A 50 -13.53 -26.43 11.49
C GLU A 50 -12.36 -25.48 11.74
N GLU A 51 -11.15 -26.01 11.98
CA GLU A 51 -9.95 -25.20 12.20
C GLU A 51 -9.47 -24.41 10.97
N PHE A 52 -9.98 -24.70 9.77
CA PHE A 52 -9.69 -23.98 8.53
C PHE A 52 -10.81 -23.00 8.10
N ILE A 53 -11.88 -22.85 8.88
CA ILE A 53 -12.90 -21.84 8.57
C ILE A 53 -12.28 -20.44 8.73
N LEU A 54 -12.49 -19.54 7.77
CA LEU A 54 -11.99 -18.17 7.83
C LEU A 54 -12.96 -17.28 8.62
N VAL A 55 -12.63 -16.99 9.88
CA VAL A 55 -13.53 -16.29 10.79
C VAL A 55 -13.38 -14.77 10.68
N ASN A 56 -12.17 -14.24 10.84
CA ASN A 56 -11.93 -12.80 10.76
C ASN A 56 -10.54 -12.43 10.21
N PRO A 57 -10.20 -12.85 8.98
CA PRO A 57 -8.95 -12.47 8.33
C PRO A 57 -8.81 -10.95 8.15
N MET A 58 -7.58 -10.45 8.37
CA MET A 58 -7.26 -9.03 8.22
C MET A 58 -6.94 -8.61 6.77
N SER A 59 -7.12 -7.33 6.38
CA SER A 59 -6.92 -6.90 4.97
C SER A 59 -5.50 -7.11 4.40
N TYR A 60 -4.49 -7.38 5.23
CA TYR A 60 -3.10 -7.68 4.84
C TYR A 60 -2.65 -9.08 5.29
N CYS A 61 -3.60 -10.00 5.47
CA CYS A 61 -3.33 -11.33 6.01
C CYS A 61 -3.05 -12.42 4.97
N ILE A 62 -3.10 -12.10 3.67
CA ILE A 62 -2.94 -13.07 2.59
C ILE A 62 -1.55 -12.95 1.98
N ALA A 63 -0.85 -14.08 1.89
CA ALA A 63 0.38 -14.22 1.12
C ALA A 63 0.31 -15.48 0.25
N VAL A 64 1.06 -15.51 -0.85
CA VAL A 64 1.15 -16.66 -1.75
C VAL A 64 2.61 -16.89 -2.12
N ASN A 65 3.10 -18.12 -1.94
CA ASN A 65 4.49 -18.47 -2.29
C ASN A 65 4.63 -18.86 -3.78
N ASP A 66 5.84 -19.22 -4.21
CA ASP A 66 6.08 -19.62 -5.60
C ASP A 66 5.50 -21.00 -5.95
N GLU A 67 5.20 -21.83 -4.95
CA GLU A 67 4.51 -23.13 -5.09
C GLU A 67 2.98 -22.99 -5.12
N ASN A 68 2.45 -21.76 -5.17
CA ASN A 68 1.03 -21.44 -5.11
C ASN A 68 0.30 -21.85 -3.81
N ASP A 69 1.03 -22.12 -2.72
CA ASP A 69 0.40 -22.23 -1.40
C ASP A 69 -0.16 -20.87 -0.99
N ILE A 70 -1.38 -20.88 -0.46
CA ILE A 70 -2.12 -19.71 -0.04
C ILE A 70 -2.13 -19.66 1.48
N PHE A 71 -1.59 -18.58 2.02
CA PHE A 71 -1.45 -18.38 3.46
C PHE A 71 -2.41 -17.31 3.91
N VAL A 72 -3.12 -17.59 4.99
CA VAL A 72 -4.14 -16.69 5.53
C VAL A 72 -3.94 -16.56 7.02
N PHE A 73 -3.56 -15.37 7.46
CA PHE A 73 -3.47 -15.07 8.89
C PHE A 73 -4.87 -14.80 9.45
N ASP A 74 -5.38 -15.74 10.24
CA ASP A 74 -6.71 -15.71 10.84
C ASP A 74 -6.67 -16.24 12.28
N GLU A 75 -7.40 -15.58 13.18
CA GLU A 75 -7.55 -15.98 14.60
C GLU A 75 -6.24 -16.34 15.33
N ALA A 76 -5.20 -15.50 15.22
CA ALA A 76 -3.90 -15.76 15.86
C ALA A 76 -3.23 -17.05 15.37
N SER A 77 -3.47 -17.45 14.11
CA SER A 77 -2.81 -18.56 13.43
C SER A 77 -2.67 -18.27 11.93
N ILE A 78 -1.78 -18.99 11.24
CA ILE A 78 -1.65 -18.90 9.79
C ILE A 78 -2.15 -20.20 9.19
N LYS A 79 -3.29 -20.13 8.49
CA LYS A 79 -3.93 -21.25 7.79
C LYS A 79 -3.33 -21.35 6.39
N VAL A 80 -2.81 -22.52 6.03
CA VAL A 80 -2.17 -22.78 4.73
C VAL A 80 -3.04 -23.69 3.89
N TYR A 81 -3.36 -23.25 2.68
CA TYR A 81 -4.08 -23.99 1.67
C TYR A 81 -3.17 -24.27 0.48
N ASP A 82 -3.41 -25.36 -0.24
CA ASP A 82 -2.77 -25.58 -1.53
C ASP A 82 -3.36 -24.67 -2.62
N GLU A 83 -2.84 -24.79 -3.84
CA GLU A 83 -3.28 -23.99 -4.98
C GLU A 83 -4.75 -24.17 -5.38
N ASN A 84 -5.37 -25.26 -4.92
CA ASN A 84 -6.76 -25.65 -5.15
C ASN A 84 -7.64 -25.34 -3.94
N GLY A 85 -7.11 -24.68 -2.90
CA GLY A 85 -7.85 -24.29 -1.71
C GLY A 85 -8.02 -25.40 -0.69
N LYS A 86 -7.35 -26.55 -0.86
CA LYS A 86 -7.42 -27.64 0.11
C LYS A 86 -6.55 -27.30 1.33
N PRO A 87 -7.06 -27.50 2.56
CA PRO A 87 -6.27 -27.39 3.78
C PRO A 87 -4.96 -28.22 3.73
N LYS A 88 -3.83 -27.58 4.03
CA LYS A 88 -2.52 -28.24 4.18
C LYS A 88 -2.06 -28.31 5.63
N LYS A 89 -2.01 -27.15 6.31
CA LYS A 89 -1.39 -27.02 7.63
C LYS A 89 -1.83 -25.72 8.32
N ILE A 90 -1.73 -25.70 9.65
CA ILE A 90 -1.81 -24.48 10.46
C ILE A 90 -0.42 -24.21 11.07
N ILE A 91 0.03 -22.96 11.01
CA ILE A 91 1.30 -22.49 11.57
C ILE A 91 1.01 -21.54 12.74
N GLY A 92 1.72 -21.76 13.84
CA GLY A 92 1.53 -21.02 15.09
C GLY A 92 0.22 -21.40 15.78
N GLY A 93 -0.27 -20.48 16.61
CA GLY A 93 -1.48 -20.62 17.40
C GLY A 93 -1.56 -19.51 18.45
N PRO A 94 -2.67 -19.43 19.19
CA PRO A 94 -2.83 -18.44 20.25
C PRO A 94 -1.83 -18.68 21.37
N GLY A 95 -1.01 -17.68 21.70
CA GLY A 95 -0.07 -17.75 22.81
C GLY A 95 1.04 -16.70 22.75
N GLU A 96 2.04 -16.85 23.63
CA GLU A 96 3.18 -15.93 23.80
C GLU A 96 4.53 -16.62 23.51
N GLY A 97 4.51 -17.91 23.18
CA GLY A 97 5.68 -18.71 22.88
C GLY A 97 6.27 -18.45 21.49
N PRO A 98 7.44 -19.05 21.20
CA PRO A 98 8.08 -19.00 19.90
C PRO A 98 7.13 -19.40 18.74
N GLY A 99 6.82 -18.45 17.86
CA GLY A 99 5.95 -18.67 16.70
C GLY A 99 4.45 -18.66 17.01
N GLU A 100 4.07 -18.34 18.24
CA GLU A 100 2.68 -18.10 18.65
C GLU A 100 2.31 -16.63 18.42
N PHE A 101 0.99 -16.36 18.43
CA PHE A 101 0.42 -15.06 18.13
C PHE A 101 -0.62 -14.69 19.19
N TYR A 102 -0.76 -13.40 19.46
CA TYR A 102 -1.83 -12.89 20.31
C TYR A 102 -2.97 -12.37 19.46
N ARG A 103 -4.19 -12.30 20.03
CA ARG A 103 -5.36 -11.72 19.35
C ARG A 103 -5.19 -10.20 19.15
N SER A 104 -4.39 -9.80 18.18
CA SER A 104 -4.11 -8.40 17.84
C SER A 104 -5.10 -7.86 16.81
N SER A 105 -5.33 -6.54 16.84
CA SER A 105 -6.09 -5.80 15.82
C SER A 105 -5.32 -5.63 14.51
N SER A 106 -4.12 -6.19 14.39
CA SER A 106 -3.17 -5.86 13.35
C SER A 106 -2.31 -7.07 13.01
N TYR A 107 -2.74 -7.80 11.99
CA TYR A 107 -1.96 -8.89 11.41
C TYR A 107 -1.54 -8.54 10.00
N SER A 108 -0.31 -8.91 9.68
CA SER A 108 0.21 -8.84 8.34
C SER A 108 1.14 -10.00 8.07
N LEU A 109 1.15 -10.43 6.83
CA LEU A 109 1.88 -11.61 6.38
C LEU A 109 2.59 -11.30 5.08
N TRP A 110 3.88 -11.64 5.01
CA TRP A 110 4.63 -11.59 3.77
C TRP A 110 5.47 -12.85 3.58
N ILE A 111 5.67 -13.22 2.32
CA ILE A 111 6.56 -14.32 1.93
C ILE A 111 7.57 -13.75 0.95
N GLY A 112 8.84 -13.88 1.28
CA GLY A 112 9.94 -13.47 0.42
C GLY A 112 10.12 -14.38 -0.79
N PRO A 113 10.91 -13.96 -1.78
CA PRO A 113 11.17 -14.73 -3.00
C PRO A 113 11.94 -16.04 -2.73
N THR A 114 12.46 -16.23 -1.52
CA THR A 114 13.16 -17.44 -1.07
C THR A 114 12.28 -18.34 -0.19
N GLY A 115 11.01 -17.98 0.00
CA GLY A 115 10.05 -18.73 0.81
C GLY A 115 10.06 -18.41 2.30
N TYR A 116 11.00 -17.58 2.80
CA TYR A 116 10.97 -17.12 4.19
C TYR A 116 9.71 -16.28 4.44
N MET A 117 9.04 -16.56 5.54
CA MET A 117 7.76 -15.95 5.88
C MET A 117 7.90 -15.05 7.11
N THR A 118 7.39 -13.83 7.00
CA THR A 118 7.33 -12.85 8.08
C THR A 118 5.88 -12.61 8.47
N ALA A 119 5.59 -12.79 9.75
CA ALA A 119 4.24 -12.63 10.29
C ALA A 119 4.25 -11.65 11.45
N PHE A 120 3.41 -10.63 11.36
CA PHE A 120 3.22 -9.64 12.41
C PHE A 120 1.97 -9.98 13.22
N GLY A 121 2.07 -10.11 14.54
CA GLY A 121 0.92 -10.55 15.33
C GLY A 121 1.18 -10.99 16.76
N GLY A 122 2.13 -10.39 17.47
CA GLY A 122 2.46 -10.74 18.84
C GLY A 122 1.66 -9.98 19.91
N GLN A 123 2.09 -10.12 21.17
CA GLN A 123 1.52 -9.42 22.32
C GLN A 123 1.67 -7.90 22.15
N HIS A 124 2.80 -7.49 21.58
CA HIS A 124 3.07 -6.12 21.22
C HIS A 124 2.86 -5.90 19.72
N ARG A 125 2.34 -4.71 19.36
CA ARG A 125 2.21 -4.26 17.96
C ARG A 125 3.56 -4.02 17.29
N ASP A 126 4.66 -4.52 17.84
CA ASP A 126 6.02 -4.32 17.34
C ASP A 126 6.75 -5.67 17.22
N GLU A 127 6.02 -6.80 17.31
CA GLU A 127 6.57 -8.15 17.24
C GLU A 127 6.35 -8.77 15.87
N LEU A 128 7.45 -9.26 15.30
CA LEU A 128 7.49 -10.00 14.05
C LEU A 128 8.10 -11.38 14.28
N ASN A 129 7.36 -12.41 13.86
CA ASN A 129 7.82 -13.79 13.81
C ASN A 129 8.37 -14.08 12.41
N LEU A 130 9.55 -14.70 12.35
CA LEU A 130 10.20 -15.17 11.13
C LEU A 130 10.15 -16.69 11.06
N PHE A 131 9.77 -17.22 9.91
CA PHE A 131 9.72 -18.64 9.63
C PHE A 131 10.58 -18.98 8.41
N THR A 132 11.19 -20.15 8.44
CA THR A 132 11.92 -20.75 7.31
C THR A 132 10.96 -21.16 6.20
N PRO A 133 11.47 -21.48 4.99
CA PRO A 133 10.64 -21.97 3.88
C PRO A 133 9.87 -23.26 4.17
N ASP A 134 10.34 -24.10 5.09
CA ASP A 134 9.64 -25.29 5.58
C ASP A 134 8.72 -24.99 6.80
N TYR A 135 8.43 -23.71 7.03
CA TYR A 135 7.50 -23.18 8.03
C TYR A 135 7.91 -23.45 9.48
N LYS A 136 9.20 -23.64 9.74
CA LYS A 136 9.73 -23.72 11.12
C LYS A 136 9.96 -22.32 11.64
N PHE A 137 9.58 -22.08 12.89
CA PHE A 137 9.90 -20.85 13.57
C PHE A 137 11.43 -20.69 13.66
N LEU A 138 11.91 -19.51 13.27
CA LEU A 138 13.33 -19.16 13.29
C LEU A 138 13.64 -18.19 14.42
N GLU A 139 12.98 -17.03 14.41
CA GLU A 139 13.18 -15.99 15.42
C GLU A 139 11.94 -15.11 15.60
N GLN A 140 11.88 -14.43 16.74
CA GLN A 140 10.92 -13.37 17.02
C GLN A 140 11.69 -12.08 17.30
N ILE A 141 11.26 -11.00 16.66
CA ILE A 141 11.91 -9.69 16.74
C ILE A 141 10.91 -8.69 17.29
N ASN A 142 11.25 -8.04 18.41
CA ASN A 142 10.54 -6.86 18.90
C ASN A 142 11.27 -5.59 18.40
N TYR A 143 10.68 -4.86 17.45
CA TYR A 143 11.35 -3.72 16.80
C TYR A 143 11.78 -2.61 17.76
N ARG A 144 11.05 -2.41 18.86
CA ARG A 144 11.37 -1.37 19.85
C ARG A 144 12.52 -1.76 20.77
N GLN A 145 12.70 -3.06 21.00
CA GLN A 145 13.70 -3.59 21.92
C GLN A 145 14.93 -4.17 21.21
N TYR A 146 14.85 -4.36 19.90
CA TYR A 146 15.93 -4.94 19.11
C TYR A 146 17.05 -3.92 18.91
N LYS A 147 18.11 -4.03 19.73
CA LYS A 147 19.28 -3.13 19.76
C LYS A 147 19.86 -2.78 18.37
N PRO A 148 19.96 -3.71 17.40
CA PRO A 148 20.44 -3.33 16.07
C PRO A 148 19.61 -2.25 15.37
N TYR A 149 18.31 -2.11 15.69
CA TYR A 149 17.47 -1.03 15.16
C TYR A 149 17.61 0.29 15.94
N GLU A 150 18.05 0.26 17.19
CA GLU A 150 18.27 1.49 17.98
C GLU A 150 19.31 2.39 17.31
N HIS A 151 20.39 1.81 16.79
CA HIS A 151 21.40 2.56 16.05
C HIS A 151 20.83 3.17 14.76
N ILE A 152 20.02 2.41 14.03
CA ILE A 152 19.32 2.86 12.82
C ILE A 152 18.41 4.06 13.15
N PHE A 153 17.58 3.95 14.19
CA PHE A 153 16.66 5.02 14.59
C PHE A 153 17.40 6.29 15.02
N THR A 154 18.50 6.11 15.78
CA THR A 154 19.35 7.23 16.21
C THR A 154 20.00 7.92 15.01
N GLU A 155 20.59 7.18 14.07
CA GLU A 155 21.23 7.75 12.87
C GLU A 155 20.23 8.46 11.96
N LEU A 156 19.01 7.93 11.86
CA LEU A 156 17.93 8.51 11.06
C LEU A 156 17.21 9.66 11.76
N ASN A 157 17.53 9.94 13.03
CA ASN A 157 16.85 10.90 13.90
C ASN A 157 15.33 10.67 13.96
N ILE A 158 14.92 9.40 14.04
CA ILE A 158 13.54 8.99 14.23
C ILE A 158 13.37 8.33 15.61
N SER A 159 12.25 8.60 16.27
CA SER A 159 11.81 7.85 17.46
C SER A 159 11.61 6.38 17.07
N ALA A 160 11.63 5.48 18.07
CA ALA A 160 11.45 4.05 17.85
C ALA A 160 10.24 3.78 16.95
N GLY A 161 10.53 3.52 15.68
CA GLY A 161 9.52 3.44 14.64
C GLY A 161 8.73 2.15 14.75
N ILE A 162 7.48 2.19 14.34
CA ILE A 162 6.67 0.98 14.19
C ILE A 162 6.71 0.62 12.70
N PRO A 163 7.07 -0.63 12.34
CA PRO A 163 6.88 -1.09 10.97
C PRO A 163 5.42 -0.89 10.56
N LEU A 164 5.20 -0.41 9.34
CA LEU A 164 3.85 -0.33 8.82
C LEU A 164 3.31 -1.74 8.62
N ILE A 165 2.29 -2.09 9.38
CA ILE A 165 1.54 -3.35 9.21
C ILE A 165 1.03 -3.50 7.76
N SER A 166 0.83 -2.40 7.04
CA SER A 166 0.38 -2.40 5.64
C SER A 166 1.50 -2.43 4.59
N GLN A 167 2.78 -2.51 4.97
CA GLN A 167 3.91 -2.40 4.05
C GLN A 167 4.93 -3.52 4.26
N PRO A 168 5.68 -3.90 3.22
CA PRO A 168 6.57 -5.05 3.29
C PRO A 168 7.59 -4.96 4.44
N SER A 169 7.51 -5.91 5.37
CA SER A 169 8.66 -6.42 6.10
C SER A 169 8.98 -7.79 5.54
N VAL A 170 9.79 -7.87 4.49
CA VAL A 170 10.04 -9.12 3.76
C VAL A 170 11.40 -9.67 4.15
N ALA A 171 11.44 -10.88 4.67
CA ALA A 171 12.69 -11.62 4.83
C ALA A 171 13.13 -12.21 3.49
N LEU A 172 14.39 -11.98 3.13
CA LEU A 172 15.01 -12.55 1.92
C LEU A 172 15.80 -13.81 2.24
N ASN A 173 16.27 -13.94 3.48
CA ASN A 173 16.86 -15.14 4.06
C ASN A 173 16.86 -14.97 5.60
N GLU A 174 17.65 -15.77 6.32
CA GLU A 174 17.75 -15.70 7.79
C GLU A 174 18.24 -14.34 8.31
N THR A 175 19.10 -13.65 7.55
CA THR A 175 19.78 -12.43 8.00
C THR A 175 19.33 -11.16 7.28
N ASP A 176 18.84 -11.33 6.06
CA ASP A 176 18.58 -10.24 5.12
C ASP A 176 17.08 -9.93 5.03
N ARG A 177 16.76 -8.64 5.08
CA ARG A 177 15.37 -8.17 5.15
C ARG A 177 15.20 -6.82 4.47
N ILE A 178 14.05 -6.63 3.85
CA ILE A 178 13.54 -5.30 3.46
C ILE A 178 12.55 -4.85 4.53
N LEU A 179 12.75 -3.64 5.04
CA LEU A 179 11.94 -3.04 6.08
C LEU A 179 11.42 -1.68 5.61
N LEU A 180 10.11 -1.47 5.65
CA LEU A 180 9.51 -0.16 5.53
C LEU A 180 8.99 0.29 6.90
N ILE A 181 9.70 1.25 7.49
CA ILE A 181 9.50 1.73 8.86
C ILE A 181 8.91 3.14 8.83
N GLU A 182 8.01 3.44 9.77
CA GLU A 182 7.58 4.80 10.06
C GLU A 182 7.94 5.20 11.49
N GLY A 183 8.35 6.45 11.68
CA GLY A 183 8.64 6.99 13.02
C GLY A 183 8.44 8.50 13.08
N ASP A 184 8.30 9.03 14.29
CA ASP A 184 8.33 10.47 14.52
C ASP A 184 9.78 10.96 14.39
N GLY A 185 10.00 12.11 13.80
CA GLY A 185 11.26 12.83 13.93
C GLY A 185 11.48 13.24 15.38
N ILE A 186 12.71 13.11 15.87
CA ILE A 186 13.09 13.61 17.19
C ILE A 186 13.22 15.14 17.09
N LYS A 187 12.11 15.85 17.29
CA LYS A 187 12.01 17.32 17.41
C LYS A 187 11.24 17.69 18.69
N ASP A 188 11.14 18.99 18.98
CA ASP A 188 10.40 19.51 20.13
C ASP A 188 8.96 18.98 20.16
N LYS A 189 8.38 18.76 21.34
CA LYS A 189 7.17 17.94 21.57
C LYS A 189 5.94 18.35 20.74
N PHE A 190 5.93 19.56 20.21
CA PHE A 190 4.82 20.18 19.48
C PHE A 190 5.03 20.26 17.95
N ASP A 191 6.24 20.01 17.44
CA ASP A 191 6.54 20.00 16.00
C ASP A 191 6.97 18.59 15.56
N ARG A 192 6.00 17.66 15.59
CA ARG A 192 6.24 16.28 15.16
C ARG A 192 6.25 16.23 13.65
N GLU A 193 7.35 15.77 13.08
CA GLU A 193 7.41 15.35 11.69
C GLU A 193 7.32 13.83 11.65
N TYR A 194 6.62 13.25 10.69
CA TYR A 194 6.66 11.80 10.49
C TYR A 194 7.59 11.48 9.34
N TYR A 195 8.27 10.35 9.40
CA TYR A 195 9.18 9.89 8.37
C TYR A 195 8.85 8.45 7.97
N SER A 196 8.91 8.16 6.67
CA SER A 196 8.96 6.80 6.14
C SER A 196 10.38 6.48 5.69
N VAL A 197 10.90 5.33 6.11
CA VAL A 197 12.24 4.87 5.74
C VAL A 197 12.18 3.45 5.20
N LEU A 198 12.71 3.27 3.99
CA LEU A 198 12.89 1.97 3.35
C LEU A 198 14.34 1.54 3.52
N ILE A 199 14.54 0.38 4.13
CA ILE A 199 15.85 -0.12 4.54
C ILE A 199 16.06 -1.53 4.00
N TYR A 200 17.24 -1.78 3.46
CA TYR A 200 17.78 -3.12 3.31
C TYR A 200 18.69 -3.43 4.48
N LYS A 201 18.37 -4.46 5.26
CA LYS A 201 19.22 -4.96 6.34
C LYS A 201 19.85 -6.26 5.88
N SER A 202 21.15 -6.44 6.13
CA SER A 202 21.88 -7.69 5.92
C SER A 202 22.80 -7.96 7.10
N GLY A 203 22.51 -8.99 7.88
CA GLY A 203 23.21 -9.27 9.13
C GLY A 203 23.17 -8.05 10.08
N ASN A 204 24.32 -7.57 10.53
CA ASN A 204 24.42 -6.37 11.38
C ASN A 204 24.54 -5.06 10.59
N MET A 205 24.59 -5.13 9.26
CA MET A 205 24.66 -3.96 8.41
C MET A 205 23.28 -3.57 7.92
N TYR A 206 23.13 -2.28 7.60
CA TYR A 206 21.94 -1.80 6.92
C TYR A 206 22.30 -0.74 5.89
N LYS A 207 21.42 -0.59 4.91
CA LYS A 207 21.47 0.42 3.88
C LYS A 207 20.12 1.08 3.74
N LYS A 208 20.10 2.39 3.93
CA LYS A 208 18.94 3.24 3.67
C LYS A 208 18.72 3.34 2.17
N ILE A 209 17.63 2.78 1.68
CA ILE A 209 17.23 2.85 0.26
C ILE A 209 16.49 4.17 0.02
N ALA A 210 15.55 4.52 0.89
CA ALA A 210 14.78 5.74 0.77
C ALA A 210 14.41 6.31 2.15
N HIS A 211 14.30 7.63 2.23
CA HIS A 211 13.93 8.34 3.45
C HIS A 211 13.15 9.60 3.08
N TYR A 212 11.90 9.66 3.49
CA TYR A 212 11.00 10.76 3.14
C TYR A 212 10.24 11.25 4.38
N LYS A 213 10.08 12.57 4.48
CA LYS A 213 9.08 13.15 5.36
C LYS A 213 7.70 12.73 4.86
N GLN A 214 6.91 12.13 5.73
CA GLN A 214 5.50 11.88 5.52
C GLN A 214 4.73 13.16 5.65
N SER A 215 3.76 13.27 4.77
CA SER A 215 2.89 14.42 4.73
C SER A 215 1.44 14.00 4.46
N ASN A 216 1.20 12.69 4.46
CA ASN A 216 -0.13 12.10 4.56
C ASN A 216 -0.61 11.94 6.01
N ARG A 217 0.22 12.33 6.97
CA ARG A 217 -0.11 12.39 8.39
C ARG A 217 -0.59 13.79 8.72
N ILE A 218 -1.85 13.90 9.11
CA ILE A 218 -2.44 15.13 9.61
C ILE A 218 -2.43 15.06 11.12
N ILE A 219 -1.75 16.02 11.74
CA ILE A 219 -1.44 16.02 13.17
C ILE A 219 -2.28 17.09 13.85
N SER A 220 -3.05 16.67 14.84
CA SER A 220 -3.64 17.55 15.86
C SER A 220 -2.86 17.41 17.16
N ILE A 221 -3.12 18.29 18.11
CA ILE A 221 -2.50 18.23 19.44
C ILE A 221 -2.82 16.95 20.23
N TYR A 222 -3.86 16.20 19.84
CA TYR A 222 -4.29 14.98 20.56
C TYR A 222 -4.35 13.72 19.69
N SER A 223 -4.27 13.85 18.36
CA SER A 223 -4.47 12.72 17.45
C SER A 223 -3.67 12.88 16.16
N THR A 224 -3.45 11.77 15.47
CA THR A 224 -2.85 11.75 14.14
C THR A 224 -3.72 10.91 13.23
N SER A 225 -4.10 11.45 12.08
CA SER A 225 -4.80 10.73 11.03
C SER A 225 -3.88 10.51 9.85
N GLY A 226 -3.94 9.32 9.25
CA GLY A 226 -3.26 9.01 8.00
C GLY A 226 -4.28 8.75 6.91
N THR A 227 -4.09 9.33 5.73
CA THR A 227 -4.94 9.12 4.55
C THR A 227 -4.07 8.62 3.39
N LYS A 228 -4.48 7.54 2.73
CA LYS A 228 -3.72 6.97 1.60
C LYS A 228 -3.80 7.87 0.36
N GLU A 229 -4.87 8.65 0.27
CA GLU A 229 -5.18 9.60 -0.80
C GLU A 229 -4.16 10.74 -0.88
N LEU A 230 -3.44 11.04 0.20
CA LEU A 230 -2.33 12.00 0.17
C LEU A 230 -1.02 11.38 -0.33
N GLY A 231 -0.94 10.05 -0.40
CA GLY A 231 0.23 9.33 -0.87
C GLY A 231 1.17 8.89 0.26
N SER A 232 2.00 7.90 -0.01
CA SER A 232 2.94 7.35 0.97
C SER A 232 4.14 6.73 0.27
N LEU A 233 5.17 6.41 1.04
CA LEU A 233 6.21 5.51 0.56
C LEU A 233 5.57 4.12 0.39
N MET A 234 5.69 3.54 -0.79
CA MET A 234 5.21 2.20 -1.11
C MET A 234 6.37 1.40 -1.68
N ALA A 235 6.43 0.11 -1.35
CA ALA A 235 7.48 -0.77 -1.83
C ALA A 235 6.91 -2.17 -2.13
N ALA A 236 7.49 -2.87 -3.10
CA ALA A 236 7.14 -4.26 -3.43
C ALA A 236 8.35 -5.00 -4.00
N ILE A 237 8.44 -6.30 -3.70
CA ILE A 237 9.58 -7.14 -4.10
C ILE A 237 9.37 -7.65 -5.52
N LEU A 238 10.43 -7.56 -6.31
CA LEU A 238 10.54 -8.12 -7.65
C LEU A 238 11.42 -9.38 -7.61
N THR A 239 11.32 -10.18 -8.67
CA THR A 239 12.30 -11.26 -8.94
C THR A 239 13.70 -10.71 -9.21
N ASN A 240 14.70 -11.60 -9.11
CA ASN A 240 16.12 -11.30 -9.30
C ASN A 240 16.67 -10.31 -8.27
N ASN A 241 16.31 -10.51 -7.00
CA ASN A 241 16.76 -9.70 -5.86
C ASN A 241 16.58 -8.19 -6.09
N ARG A 242 15.43 -7.79 -6.63
CA ARG A 242 15.10 -6.39 -6.90
C ARG A 242 13.92 -5.92 -6.05
N LEU A 243 13.83 -4.61 -5.92
CA LEU A 243 12.76 -3.93 -5.22
C LEU A 243 12.25 -2.79 -6.10
N VAL A 244 10.94 -2.64 -6.20
CA VAL A 244 10.32 -1.41 -6.72
C VAL A 244 9.79 -0.58 -5.55
N TYR A 245 9.97 0.73 -5.62
CA TYR A 245 9.36 1.65 -4.66
C TYR A 245 8.97 2.98 -5.32
N THR A 246 8.04 3.68 -4.68
CA THR A 246 7.57 5.02 -5.09
C THR A 246 7.23 5.84 -3.85
N GLN A 247 7.23 7.15 -3.98
CA GLN A 247 6.79 8.06 -2.93
C GLN A 247 5.79 9.05 -3.52
N THR A 248 4.52 8.67 -3.45
CA THR A 248 3.46 9.32 -4.21
C THR A 248 3.05 10.69 -3.67
N TYR A 249 3.44 11.05 -2.45
CA TYR A 249 3.18 12.40 -1.91
C TYR A 249 4.05 13.47 -2.58
N HIS A 250 5.31 13.13 -2.86
CA HIS A 250 6.35 14.05 -3.38
C HIS A 250 6.42 14.05 -4.91
N GLU A 251 5.65 13.19 -5.56
CA GLU A 251 5.56 13.17 -7.01
C GLU A 251 4.81 14.40 -7.52
N THR A 252 5.45 15.07 -8.46
CA THR A 252 5.19 16.47 -8.79
C THR A 252 4.15 16.60 -9.88
N TYR A 253 3.14 17.42 -9.60
CA TYR A 253 2.38 18.15 -10.61
C TYR A 253 3.35 19.10 -11.33
N ILE A 254 3.76 18.79 -12.56
CA ILE A 254 4.63 19.67 -13.35
C ILE A 254 3.70 20.65 -14.10
N GLY A 255 3.21 21.64 -13.35
CA GLY A 255 2.30 22.66 -13.87
C GLY A 255 0.84 22.19 -14.01
N GLU A 256 0.00 23.04 -14.61
CA GLU A 256 -1.45 22.78 -14.76
C GLU A 256 -1.79 21.67 -15.77
N LYS A 257 -0.81 21.17 -16.54
CA LYS A 257 -1.08 20.34 -17.74
C LYS A 257 -0.46 18.96 -17.74
N GLU A 258 0.52 18.68 -16.89
CA GLU A 258 1.21 17.39 -16.86
C GLU A 258 1.38 16.89 -15.42
N ALA A 259 0.89 15.69 -15.15
CA ALA A 259 1.10 14.99 -13.88
C ALA A 259 1.82 13.68 -14.15
N LYS A 260 2.89 13.42 -13.38
CA LYS A 260 3.77 12.26 -13.54
C LYS A 260 3.98 11.55 -12.21
N TYR A 261 4.08 10.23 -12.25
CA TYR A 261 4.58 9.43 -11.13
C TYR A 261 5.84 8.66 -11.54
N ASN A 262 6.64 8.25 -10.56
CA ASN A 262 7.90 7.55 -10.75
C ASN A 262 7.90 6.21 -10.01
N LEU A 263 8.33 5.16 -10.69
CA LEU A 263 8.64 3.87 -10.08
C LEU A 263 10.15 3.71 -10.08
N PHE A 264 10.75 3.66 -8.90
CA PHE A 264 12.17 3.43 -8.72
C PHE A 264 12.43 1.94 -8.56
N ILE A 265 13.26 1.37 -9.44
CA ILE A 265 13.68 -0.02 -9.34
C ILE A 265 15.12 -0.03 -8.84
N ILE A 266 15.39 -0.87 -7.84
CA ILE A 266 16.73 -1.04 -7.26
C ILE A 266 17.11 -2.52 -7.21
N SER A 267 18.31 -2.83 -7.68
CA SER A 267 18.96 -4.13 -7.46
C SER A 267 19.50 -4.19 -6.04
N LEU A 268 19.23 -5.26 -5.29
CA LEU A 268 19.73 -5.42 -3.92
C LEU A 268 21.15 -6.03 -3.90
N ASP A 269 21.63 -6.53 -5.04
CA ASP A 269 22.99 -7.08 -5.17
C ASP A 269 24.05 -5.97 -5.21
N ASP A 270 23.79 -4.92 -6.00
CA ASP A 270 24.74 -3.84 -6.26
C ASP A 270 24.18 -2.43 -5.98
N PHE A 271 22.89 -2.32 -5.64
CA PHE A 271 22.19 -1.05 -5.43
C PHE A 271 22.16 -0.13 -6.65
N SER A 272 22.35 -0.70 -7.85
CA SER A 272 22.04 0.00 -9.10
C SER A 272 20.56 0.35 -9.14
N LYS A 273 20.27 1.55 -9.66
CA LYS A 273 18.93 2.14 -9.64
C LYS A 273 18.52 2.60 -11.03
N SER A 274 17.29 2.29 -11.42
CA SER A 274 16.63 2.83 -12.60
C SER A 274 15.28 3.44 -12.24
N THR A 275 14.60 4.06 -13.22
CA THR A 275 13.36 4.79 -12.98
C THR A 275 12.45 4.71 -14.19
N ILE A 276 11.20 4.31 -13.94
CA ILE A 276 10.11 4.40 -14.91
C ILE A 276 9.28 5.65 -14.57
N THR A 277 9.06 6.54 -15.54
CA THR A 277 8.22 7.73 -15.38
C THR A 277 6.97 7.60 -16.24
N ARG A 278 5.79 7.85 -15.66
CA ARG A 278 4.51 7.71 -16.35
C ARG A 278 3.62 8.93 -16.12
N ASN A 279 3.03 9.44 -17.20
CA ASN A 279 1.96 10.44 -17.13
C ASN A 279 0.68 9.80 -16.60
N TYR A 280 -0.06 10.51 -15.75
CA TYR A 280 -1.37 10.05 -15.26
C TYR A 280 -2.39 11.19 -15.28
N ILE A 281 -3.67 10.83 -15.16
CA ILE A 281 -4.77 11.79 -15.02
C ILE A 281 -5.01 12.02 -13.53
N PRO A 282 -4.80 13.25 -13.02
CA PRO A 282 -5.09 13.56 -11.62
C PRO A 282 -6.55 13.36 -11.26
N VAL A 283 -6.78 12.72 -10.11
CA VAL A 283 -8.13 12.54 -9.56
C VAL A 283 -8.36 13.64 -8.53
N LYS A 284 -9.30 14.55 -8.82
CA LYS A 284 -9.69 15.61 -7.89
C LYS A 284 -10.29 15.00 -6.62
N PHE A 285 -10.01 15.59 -5.46
CA PHE A 285 -10.81 15.33 -4.26
C PHE A 285 -12.23 15.86 -4.46
N THR A 286 -13.22 15.12 -3.97
CA THR A 286 -14.63 15.54 -3.96
C THR A 286 -15.08 15.85 -2.53
N GLU A 287 -16.03 16.77 -2.36
CA GLU A 287 -16.53 17.13 -1.03
C GLU A 287 -17.17 15.95 -0.29
N LYS A 288 -17.64 14.93 -1.01
CA LYS A 288 -18.20 13.70 -0.42
C LYS A 288 -17.14 12.86 0.32
N GLU A 289 -15.87 13.05 0.00
CA GLU A 289 -14.74 12.33 0.61
C GLU A 289 -14.19 13.06 1.84
N PHE A 290 -14.68 14.28 2.09
CA PHE A 290 -14.27 15.05 3.24
C PHE A 290 -14.87 14.44 4.51
N PRO A 291 -14.09 14.35 5.61
CA PRO A 291 -14.62 13.82 6.85
C PRO A 291 -15.86 14.62 7.28
N LEU A 292 -16.97 13.92 7.51
CA LEU A 292 -18.19 14.55 7.98
C LEU A 292 -18.10 14.79 9.48
N ILE A 293 -18.04 16.05 9.87
CA ILE A 293 -18.13 16.46 11.27
C ILE A 293 -19.61 16.40 11.67
N SER A 294 -19.97 15.42 12.51
CA SER A 294 -21.33 15.36 13.07
C SER A 294 -21.61 16.65 13.85
N LYS A 295 -22.81 17.21 13.71
CA LYS A 295 -23.23 18.37 14.53
C LYS A 295 -23.25 18.06 16.03
N GLU A 296 -23.32 16.78 16.38
CA GLU A 296 -23.32 16.31 17.76
C GLU A 296 -21.91 15.99 18.28
N GLU A 297 -20.89 16.04 17.41
CA GLU A 297 -19.50 15.83 17.82
C GLU A 297 -19.08 16.95 18.77
N LYS A 298 -18.58 16.57 19.94
CA LYS A 298 -18.17 17.50 21.01
C LYS A 298 -16.68 17.41 21.31
N ASP A 299 -15.99 16.39 20.79
CA ASP A 299 -14.56 16.28 20.95
C ASP A 299 -13.84 17.32 20.07
N LYS A 300 -13.41 18.41 20.73
CA LYS A 300 -12.67 19.51 20.10
C LYS A 300 -11.42 19.01 19.36
N ALA A 301 -10.77 17.98 19.85
CA ALA A 301 -9.59 17.39 19.22
C ALA A 301 -9.91 16.80 17.85
N LEU A 302 -11.04 16.09 17.80
CA LEU A 302 -11.49 15.40 16.60
C LEU A 302 -12.01 16.41 15.57
N ILE A 303 -12.73 17.44 16.02
CA ILE A 303 -13.16 18.56 15.17
C ILE A 303 -11.93 19.24 14.54
N GLU A 304 -10.93 19.62 15.33
CA GLU A 304 -9.69 20.25 14.84
C GLU A 304 -8.97 19.34 13.82
N LEU A 305 -8.89 18.04 14.10
CA LEU A 305 -8.29 17.07 13.18
C LEU A 305 -9.03 17.02 11.84
N TYR A 306 -10.38 17.00 11.88
CA TYR A 306 -11.20 16.97 10.67
C TYR A 306 -11.11 18.27 9.87
N GLU A 307 -11.13 19.43 10.54
CA GLU A 307 -10.94 20.73 9.88
C GLU A 307 -9.58 20.79 9.17
N LYS A 308 -8.50 20.41 9.86
CA LYS A 308 -7.16 20.32 9.26
C LYS A 308 -7.12 19.35 8.08
N THR A 309 -7.83 18.23 8.16
CA THR A 309 -7.90 17.25 7.07
C THR A 309 -8.58 17.85 5.84
N ILE A 310 -9.69 18.56 6.04
CA ILE A 310 -10.42 19.25 4.98
C ILE A 310 -9.54 20.32 4.33
N ASP A 311 -8.80 21.09 5.13
CA ASP A 311 -7.91 22.13 4.62
C ASP A 311 -6.78 21.53 3.77
N VAL A 312 -6.18 20.43 4.21
CA VAL A 312 -5.16 19.71 3.43
C VAL A 312 -5.73 19.18 2.11
N TYR A 313 -6.94 18.62 2.10
CA TYR A 313 -7.58 18.16 0.86
C TYR A 313 -7.87 19.31 -0.10
N LYS A 314 -8.35 20.46 0.41
CA LYS A 314 -8.58 21.67 -0.39
C LYS A 314 -7.29 22.25 -0.96
N GLU A 315 -6.22 22.28 -0.18
CA GLU A 315 -4.90 22.75 -0.61
C GLU A 315 -4.32 21.85 -1.69
N ARG A 316 -4.38 20.53 -1.48
CA ARG A 316 -3.85 19.52 -2.39
C ARG A 316 -4.61 19.42 -3.70
N LYS A 317 -5.94 19.64 -3.67
CA LYS A 317 -6.89 19.56 -4.80
C LYS A 317 -7.05 18.18 -5.44
N TYR A 318 -5.99 17.39 -5.51
CA TYR A 318 -5.91 16.10 -6.17
C TYR A 318 -5.33 15.04 -5.24
N LYS A 319 -5.82 13.81 -5.40
CA LYS A 319 -5.26 12.62 -4.77
C LYS A 319 -3.84 12.34 -5.27
N SER A 320 -3.10 11.54 -4.53
CA SER A 320 -1.82 10.97 -4.98
C SER A 320 -2.02 10.13 -6.24
N PRO A 321 -0.98 9.93 -7.07
CA PRO A 321 -1.10 9.16 -8.31
C PRO A 321 -1.51 7.70 -8.09
N LEU A 322 -0.97 7.05 -7.05
CA LEU A 322 -1.15 5.63 -6.81
C LEU A 322 -1.74 5.35 -5.43
N GLN A 323 -2.68 4.41 -5.40
CA GLN A 323 -3.26 3.79 -4.20
C GLN A 323 -2.37 2.69 -3.65
N ASN A 324 -1.70 1.95 -4.55
CA ASN A 324 -0.91 0.78 -4.21
C ASN A 324 0.08 0.45 -5.33
N ILE A 325 1.12 -0.32 -4.99
CA ILE A 325 1.95 -1.03 -5.95
C ILE A 325 1.95 -2.52 -5.59
N LEU A 326 1.69 -3.36 -6.58
CA LEU A 326 1.73 -4.82 -6.46
C LEU A 326 2.72 -5.36 -7.48
N THR A 327 3.23 -6.57 -7.25
CA THR A 327 4.18 -7.22 -8.14
C THR A 327 3.78 -8.65 -8.43
N ASP A 328 4.08 -9.10 -9.64
CA ASP A 328 4.04 -10.51 -10.02
C ASP A 328 5.31 -10.83 -10.80
N ARG A 329 6.24 -11.55 -10.18
CA ARG A 329 7.58 -11.81 -10.73
C ARG A 329 8.34 -10.50 -11.05
N ASN A 330 8.51 -10.17 -12.33
CA ASN A 330 9.14 -8.95 -12.84
C ASN A 330 8.11 -7.88 -13.24
N PHE A 331 6.81 -8.15 -13.14
CA PHE A 331 5.77 -7.21 -13.52
C PHE A 331 5.36 -6.33 -12.34
N ILE A 332 5.16 -5.05 -12.60
CA ILE A 332 4.71 -4.05 -11.61
C ILE A 332 3.31 -3.60 -11.98
N PHE A 333 2.38 -3.67 -11.03
CA PHE A 333 1.02 -3.17 -11.13
C PHE A 333 0.90 -1.88 -10.31
N ALA A 334 0.81 -0.74 -11.00
CA ALA A 334 0.64 0.57 -10.40
C ALA A 334 -0.85 0.92 -10.35
N VAL A 335 -1.46 0.73 -9.17
CA VAL A 335 -2.90 0.88 -8.96
C VAL A 335 -3.22 2.34 -8.69
N THR A 336 -4.02 2.98 -9.55
CA THR A 336 -4.31 4.43 -9.47
C THR A 336 -5.63 4.72 -8.77
N PHE A 337 -5.93 5.99 -8.48
CA PHE A 337 -7.25 6.42 -7.98
C PHE A 337 -8.32 6.59 -9.06
N GLN A 338 -7.99 6.40 -10.34
CA GLN A 338 -8.96 6.53 -11.42
C GLN A 338 -9.91 5.32 -11.42
N ILE A 339 -11.20 5.59 -11.54
CA ILE A 339 -12.25 4.59 -11.65
C ILE A 339 -13.09 4.84 -12.90
N ASN A 340 -13.62 3.77 -13.52
CA ASN A 340 -14.57 3.91 -14.63
C ASN A 340 -16.03 3.97 -14.14
N GLU A 341 -16.98 3.96 -15.09
CA GLU A 341 -18.43 3.98 -14.80
C GLU A 341 -18.95 2.73 -14.06
N LYS A 342 -18.16 1.65 -14.01
CA LYS A 342 -18.46 0.40 -13.28
C LYS A 342 -17.75 0.33 -11.91
N ASP A 343 -17.17 1.43 -11.45
CA ASP A 343 -16.34 1.50 -10.23
C ASP A 343 -15.09 0.58 -10.28
N GLU A 344 -14.65 0.18 -11.48
CA GLU A 344 -13.42 -0.59 -11.66
C GLU A 344 -12.20 0.33 -11.63
N ILE A 345 -11.11 -0.16 -11.04
CA ILE A 345 -9.91 0.61 -10.72
C ILE A 345 -8.89 0.51 -11.86
N PHE A 346 -8.49 1.66 -12.39
CA PHE A 346 -7.47 1.76 -13.42
C PHE A 346 -6.08 1.41 -12.86
N THR A 347 -5.42 0.46 -13.50
CA THR A 347 -4.10 -0.07 -13.12
C THR A 347 -3.17 -0.09 -14.33
N ASP A 348 -2.01 0.56 -14.22
CA ASP A 348 -0.95 0.47 -15.22
C ASP A 348 -0.06 -0.75 -14.93
N VAL A 349 0.42 -1.42 -15.97
CA VAL A 349 1.31 -2.58 -15.87
C VAL A 349 2.62 -2.34 -16.60
N PHE A 350 3.72 -2.62 -15.91
CA PHE A 350 5.08 -2.45 -16.41
C PHE A 350 5.86 -3.76 -16.31
N ASP A 351 6.82 -3.93 -17.21
CA ASP A 351 7.86 -4.93 -17.09
C ASP A 351 9.12 -4.29 -16.50
N ALA A 352 9.56 -4.77 -15.33
CA ALA A 352 10.75 -4.27 -14.65
C ALA A 352 12.07 -4.71 -15.30
N ASP A 353 12.08 -5.73 -16.16
CA ASP A 353 13.29 -6.16 -16.88
C ASP A 353 13.58 -5.25 -18.07
N THR A 354 12.52 -4.88 -18.81
CA THR A 354 12.64 -3.99 -19.96
C THR A 354 12.41 -2.53 -19.61
N GLU A 355 11.94 -2.24 -18.39
CA GLU A 355 11.55 -0.92 -17.89
C GLU A 355 10.49 -0.23 -18.76
N LYS A 356 9.62 -1.03 -19.37
CA LYS A 356 8.60 -0.57 -20.31
C LYS A 356 7.20 -0.71 -19.75
N TYR A 357 6.38 0.29 -20.08
CA TYR A 357 4.93 0.18 -20.00
C TYR A 357 4.44 -0.91 -20.96
N LEU A 358 3.54 -1.77 -20.49
CA LEU A 358 2.95 -2.85 -21.28
C LEU A 358 1.50 -2.53 -21.64
N SER A 359 0.68 -2.26 -20.62
CA SER A 359 -0.77 -2.13 -20.76
C SER A 359 -1.36 -1.35 -19.59
N SER A 360 -2.63 -0.97 -19.74
CA SER A 360 -3.47 -0.51 -18.64
C SER A 360 -4.74 -1.35 -18.63
N ALA A 361 -5.26 -1.64 -17.45
CA ALA A 361 -6.46 -2.44 -17.28
C ALA A 361 -7.34 -1.94 -16.13
N TYR A 362 -8.64 -2.15 -16.25
CA TYR A 362 -9.60 -1.94 -15.18
C TYR A 362 -9.78 -3.22 -14.35
N PHE A 363 -9.48 -3.13 -13.05
CA PHE A 363 -9.68 -4.21 -12.09
C PHE A 363 -10.93 -3.95 -11.23
N PRO A 364 -11.82 -4.93 -11.02
CA PRO A 364 -13.03 -4.72 -10.22
C PRO A 364 -12.76 -4.54 -8.71
N PHE A 365 -11.53 -4.77 -8.25
CA PHE A 365 -11.09 -4.57 -6.88
C PHE A 365 -9.56 -4.41 -6.85
N ILE A 366 -9.00 -3.86 -5.77
CA ILE A 366 -7.55 -3.89 -5.52
C ILE A 366 -7.22 -5.29 -4.95
N PRO A 367 -6.41 -6.12 -5.65
CA PRO A 367 -6.05 -7.43 -5.12
C PRO A 367 -5.27 -7.30 -3.80
N SER A 368 -5.49 -8.23 -2.87
CA SER A 368 -4.69 -8.34 -1.66
C SER A 368 -3.27 -8.79 -1.98
N VAL A 369 -3.13 -9.67 -2.97
CA VAL A 369 -1.86 -10.13 -3.53
C VAL A 369 -2.06 -10.51 -4.99
N ILE A 370 -1.02 -10.31 -5.80
CA ILE A 370 -0.92 -10.88 -7.15
C ILE A 370 0.28 -11.83 -7.13
N LYS A 371 0.09 -13.05 -7.60
CA LYS A 371 1.17 -14.05 -7.66
C LYS A 371 0.90 -15.07 -8.77
N ASN A 372 1.91 -15.34 -9.58
CA ASN A 372 1.92 -16.38 -10.60
C ASN A 372 0.76 -16.27 -11.61
N GLY A 373 0.39 -15.05 -12.02
CA GLY A 373 -0.73 -14.83 -12.94
C GLY A 373 -2.11 -14.82 -12.29
N TYR A 374 -2.20 -14.81 -10.95
CA TYR A 374 -3.47 -14.80 -10.22
C TYR A 374 -3.58 -13.59 -9.30
N ALA A 375 -4.77 -12.99 -9.27
CA ALA A 375 -5.18 -11.98 -8.29
C ALA A 375 -6.01 -12.65 -7.19
N TYR A 376 -5.70 -12.32 -5.94
CA TYR A 376 -6.40 -12.84 -4.76
C TYR A 376 -7.16 -11.72 -4.07
N HIS A 377 -8.44 -11.94 -3.81
CA HIS A 377 -9.32 -10.98 -3.16
C HIS A 377 -9.85 -11.52 -1.85
N LEU A 378 -9.59 -10.81 -0.75
CA LEU A 378 -10.27 -11.07 0.50
C LEU A 378 -11.65 -10.40 0.50
N LYS A 379 -12.70 -11.20 0.31
CA LYS A 379 -14.07 -10.75 0.53
C LYS A 379 -14.42 -10.94 2.00
N ARG A 380 -14.39 -9.84 2.74
CA ARG A 380 -14.94 -9.79 4.09
C ARG A 380 -16.44 -9.75 3.99
N VAL A 381 -17.10 -10.51 4.85
CA VAL A 381 -18.55 -10.57 4.87
C VAL A 381 -19.08 -10.00 6.17
N THR A 382 -20.40 -9.79 6.22
CA THR A 382 -21.12 -9.23 7.35
C THR A 382 -20.97 -10.11 8.59
N ALA A 383 -21.49 -9.65 9.75
CA ALA A 383 -21.45 -10.40 11.01
C ALA A 383 -22.09 -11.81 10.95
N THR A 384 -22.72 -12.20 9.85
CA THR A 384 -23.46 -13.46 9.68
C THR A 384 -22.81 -14.44 8.73
N GLU A 385 -21.77 -14.06 7.97
CA GLU A 385 -21.12 -14.96 7.02
C GLU A 385 -19.60 -14.97 7.25
N PHE A 386 -18.98 -16.13 7.03
CA PHE A 386 -17.54 -16.29 7.12
C PHE A 386 -16.83 -15.56 5.97
N ALA A 387 -15.58 -15.17 6.19
CA ALA A 387 -14.78 -14.54 5.15
C ALA A 387 -14.47 -15.53 4.02
N GLU A 388 -14.29 -14.98 2.82
CA GLU A 388 -13.92 -15.76 1.62
C GLU A 388 -12.67 -15.18 0.98
N ILE A 389 -11.82 -16.04 0.44
CA ILE A 389 -10.74 -15.66 -0.48
C ILE A 389 -11.12 -16.10 -1.86
N LYS A 390 -11.17 -15.16 -2.80
CA LYS A 390 -11.47 -15.43 -4.20
C LYS A 390 -10.20 -15.33 -5.03
N LYS A 391 -9.87 -16.41 -5.75
CA LYS A 391 -8.73 -16.51 -6.67
C LYS A 391 -9.22 -16.28 -8.10
N TYR A 392 -8.60 -15.33 -8.79
CA TYR A 392 -8.91 -14.99 -10.17
C TYR A 392 -7.67 -15.14 -11.04
N LYS A 393 -7.81 -15.74 -12.22
CA LYS A 393 -6.77 -15.76 -13.24
C LYS A 393 -6.76 -14.41 -13.96
N ILE A 394 -5.59 -13.79 -14.07
CA ILE A 394 -5.39 -12.55 -14.82
C ILE A 394 -5.21 -12.89 -16.30
N ASP A 395 -5.90 -12.16 -17.17
CA ASP A 395 -5.77 -12.31 -18.63
C ASP A 395 -4.30 -12.07 -19.06
N PRO A 396 -3.69 -12.98 -19.86
CA PRO A 396 -2.34 -12.79 -20.37
C PRO A 396 -2.09 -11.45 -21.10
N ALA A 397 -3.12 -10.86 -21.71
CA ALA A 397 -3.03 -9.56 -22.39
C ALA A 397 -2.59 -8.43 -21.45
N VAL A 398 -2.90 -8.53 -20.16
CA VAL A 398 -2.43 -7.59 -19.11
C VAL A 398 -0.90 -7.57 -19.05
N TYR A 399 -0.26 -8.71 -19.29
CA TYR A 399 1.19 -8.86 -19.34
C TYR A 399 1.79 -8.56 -20.73
N GLY A 400 1.00 -8.00 -21.66
CA GLY A 400 1.43 -7.69 -23.02
C GLY A 400 1.62 -8.93 -23.92
N LYS A 401 0.90 -10.02 -23.65
CA LYS A 401 1.00 -11.30 -24.39
C LYS A 401 -0.17 -11.58 -25.31
#